data_AF-A0A9X9BDC9-F1
#
_entry.id   AF-A0A9X9BDC9-F1
#
_cell.length_a   1.000
_cell.length_b   1.000
_cell.length_c   1.000
_cell.angle_alpha   90.00
_cell.angle_beta   90.00
_cell.angle_gamma   90.00
#
_symmetry.space_group_name_H-M   'P 1'
#
loop_
_entity.id
_entity.type
_entity.pdbx_description
1 polymer ?
#
loop_
_entity_poly.entity_id
_entity_poly.type
_entity_poly.pdbx_seq_one_letter_code
_entity_poly.pdbx_strand_id
1 'polypeptide(L)'
;KWVNGEVVAYNPPPPPPPVVEVPSVTLWERLTEDEAEQVNAAMATQPFRTRQIFLTANTFRSDHELWSLLVQMATDLFGEVRASELLAAE
;
A
#
# COMPACT_ATOMS: atom_id res chain seq x y z
N LYS A 1 -13.88 -32.46 -10.67
CA LYS A 1 -15.23 -32.28 -10.07
C LYS A 1 -16.21 -33.09 -10.92
N TRP A 2 -17.04 -33.95 -10.34
CA TRP A 2 -18.03 -34.72 -11.13
C TRP A 2 -19.26 -33.83 -11.38
N VAL A 3 -19.48 -33.43 -12.63
CA VAL A 3 -20.66 -32.68 -13.07
C VAL A 3 -21.18 -33.37 -14.33
N ASN A 4 -22.41 -33.87 -14.30
CA ASN A 4 -23.10 -34.48 -15.45
C ASN A 4 -22.33 -35.58 -16.23
N GLY A 5 -21.63 -36.47 -15.51
CA GLY A 5 -21.00 -37.64 -16.14
C GLY A 5 -19.67 -37.37 -16.87
N GLU A 6 -19.16 -36.14 -16.83
CA GLU A 6 -17.87 -35.76 -17.40
C GLU A 6 -16.88 -35.41 -16.28
N VAL A 7 -15.64 -35.89 -16.39
CA VAL A 7 -14.56 -35.52 -15.45
C VAL A 7 -14.13 -34.11 -15.81
N VAL A 8 -14.78 -33.11 -15.19
CA VAL A 8 -14.38 -31.71 -15.36
C VAL A 8 -13.10 -31.48 -14.56
N ALA A 9 -12.04 -31.06 -15.25
CA ALA A 9 -10.78 -30.64 -14.63
C ALA A 9 -11.10 -29.54 -13.60
N TYR A 10 -10.73 -29.79 -12.34
CA TYR A 10 -10.87 -28.79 -11.30
C TYR A 10 -9.80 -27.72 -11.53
N ASN A 11 -10.19 -26.54 -11.99
CA ASN A 11 -9.32 -25.37 -12.00
C ASN A 11 -9.59 -24.60 -10.69
N PRO A 12 -8.69 -24.66 -9.69
CA PRO A 12 -8.85 -23.84 -8.50
C PRO A 12 -8.83 -22.35 -8.90
N PRO A 13 -9.57 -21.48 -8.19
CA PRO A 13 -9.40 -20.05 -8.36
C PRO A 13 -7.94 -19.67 -8.07
N PRO A 14 -7.39 -18.65 -8.76
CA PRO A 14 -6.04 -18.17 -8.47
C PRO A 14 -5.96 -17.72 -7.00
N PRO A 15 -4.79 -17.91 -6.34
CA PRO A 15 -4.60 -17.43 -4.99
C PRO A 15 -4.78 -15.90 -4.95
N PRO A 16 -5.25 -15.34 -3.82
CA PRO A 16 -5.32 -13.90 -3.66
C PRO A 16 -3.93 -13.28 -3.85
N PRO A 17 -3.85 -12.03 -4.35
CA PRO A 17 -2.58 -11.34 -4.45
C PRO A 17 -1.93 -11.25 -3.06
N PRO A 18 -0.59 -11.32 -2.98
CA PRO A 18 0.11 -11.15 -1.72
C PRO A 18 -0.21 -9.77 -1.15
N VAL A 19 -0.47 -9.72 0.16
CA VAL A 19 -0.62 -8.45 0.87
C VAL A 19 0.77 -7.84 1.02
N VAL A 20 0.96 -6.66 0.45
CA VAL A 20 2.17 -5.87 0.66
C VAL A 20 2.06 -5.24 2.03
N GLU A 21 3.04 -5.46 2.88
CA GLU A 21 3.13 -4.84 4.20
C GLU A 21 4.42 -4.04 4.28
N VAL A 22 4.31 -2.74 4.55
CA VAL A 22 5.45 -1.83 4.69
C VAL A 22 5.45 -1.29 6.12
N PRO A 23 6.44 -1.63 6.96
CA PRO A 23 6.59 -1.00 8.26
C PRO A 23 6.73 0.52 8.12
N SER A 24 6.13 1.28 9.03
CA SER A 24 6.21 2.74 8.96
C SER A 24 7.64 3.25 9.06
N VAL A 25 8.46 2.62 9.92
CA VAL A 25 9.90 2.90 10.03
C VAL A 25 10.60 2.70 8.68
N THR A 26 10.38 1.56 8.02
CA THR A 26 10.96 1.28 6.68
C THR A 26 10.55 2.33 5.66
N LEU A 27 9.29 2.78 5.65
CA LEU A 27 8.83 3.84 4.75
C LEU A 27 9.61 5.14 5.00
N TRP A 28 9.76 5.55 6.27
CA TRP A 28 10.48 6.78 6.64
C TRP A 28 11.98 6.69 6.36
N GLU A 29 12.60 5.54 6.54
CA GLU A 29 14.02 5.33 6.22
C GLU A 29 14.31 5.37 4.71
N ARG A 30 13.34 5.03 3.86
CA ARG A 30 13.47 5.09 2.40
C ARG A 30 13.31 6.51 1.84
N LEU A 31 12.62 7.38 2.58
CA LEU A 31 12.40 8.78 2.22
C LEU A 31 13.66 9.59 2.52
N THR A 32 14.00 10.52 1.63
CA THR A 32 14.95 11.59 1.99
C THR A 32 14.28 12.59 2.94
N GLU A 33 15.06 13.45 3.58
CA GLU A 33 14.53 14.48 4.49
C GLU A 33 13.55 15.42 3.76
N ASP A 34 13.89 15.86 2.54
CA ASP A 34 13.02 16.67 1.69
C ASP A 34 11.74 15.93 1.28
N GLU A 35 11.81 14.62 1.00
CA GLU A 35 10.64 13.81 0.67
C GLU A 35 9.73 13.64 1.90
N ALA A 36 10.31 13.42 3.08
CA ALA A 36 9.58 13.30 4.34
C ALA A 36 8.82 14.60 4.69
N GLU A 37 9.44 15.77 4.47
CA GLU A 37 8.79 17.06 4.64
C GLU A 37 7.59 17.24 3.70
N GLN A 38 7.74 16.84 2.43
CA GLN A 38 6.67 16.88 1.44
C GLN A 38 5.50 15.97 1.82
N VAL A 39 5.78 14.74 2.29
CA VAL A 39 4.74 13.82 2.79
C VAL A 39 4.02 14.44 3.98
N ASN A 40 4.74 15.05 4.94
CA ASN A 40 4.14 15.69 6.09
C ASN A 40 3.24 16.88 5.69
N ALA A 41 3.68 17.69 4.71
CA ALA A 41 2.88 18.79 4.17
C ALA A 41 1.61 18.28 3.47
N ALA A 42 1.71 17.24 2.65
CA ALA A 42 0.56 16.61 2.01
C ALA A 42 -0.40 16.00 3.05
N MET A 43 0.12 15.33 4.08
CA MET A 43 -0.67 14.75 5.16
C MET A 43 -1.39 15.80 6.01
N ALA A 44 -0.84 17.02 6.12
CA ALA A 44 -1.49 18.13 6.82
C ALA A 44 -2.79 18.60 6.12
N THR A 45 -2.96 18.31 4.83
CA THR A 45 -4.18 18.60 4.07
C THR A 45 -5.27 17.55 4.27
N GLN A 46 -4.91 16.37 4.80
CA GLN A 46 -5.83 15.26 5.00
C GLN A 46 -6.74 15.49 6.22
N PRO A 47 -7.94 14.86 6.25
CA PRO A 47 -8.81 14.90 7.42
C PRO A 47 -8.08 14.43 8.69
N PHE A 48 -8.41 15.03 9.83
CA PHE A 48 -7.75 14.76 11.12
C PHE A 48 -7.67 13.25 11.44
N ARG A 49 -8.75 12.51 11.19
CA ARG A 49 -8.81 11.07 11.42
C ARG A 49 -7.78 10.32 10.57
N THR A 50 -7.69 10.62 9.28
CA THR A 50 -6.74 10.02 8.35
C THR A 50 -5.30 10.29 8.77
N ARG A 51 -5.01 11.55 9.12
CA ARG A 51 -3.69 11.95 9.62
C ARG A 51 -3.31 11.21 10.91
N GLN A 52 -4.23 11.09 11.86
CA GLN A 52 -3.99 10.36 13.10
C GLN A 52 -3.71 8.87 12.86
N ILE A 53 -4.49 8.22 12.00
CA ILE A 53 -4.24 6.80 11.69
C ILE A 53 -2.88 6.65 11.01
N PHE A 54 -2.54 7.52 10.06
CA PHE A 54 -1.24 7.46 9.39
C PHE A 54 -0.06 7.63 10.35
N LEU A 55 -0.12 8.61 11.25
CA LEU A 55 0.96 8.88 12.22
C LEU A 55 1.10 7.80 13.29
N THR A 56 0.01 7.11 13.63
CA THR A 56 0.00 6.04 14.64
C THR A 56 0.18 4.64 14.04
N ALA A 57 0.16 4.52 12.71
CA ALA A 57 0.33 3.26 12.03
C ALA A 57 1.76 2.74 12.17
N ASN A 58 1.89 1.51 12.65
CA ASN A 58 3.17 0.79 12.66
C ASN A 58 3.45 0.11 11.31
N THR A 59 2.41 -0.17 10.54
CA THR A 59 2.48 -0.91 9.28
C THR A 59 1.41 -0.42 8.32
N PHE A 60 1.79 -0.22 7.06
CA PHE A 60 0.89 0.06 5.94
C PHE A 60 0.69 -1.21 5.13
N ARG A 61 -0.56 -1.64 4.96
CA ARG A 61 -0.90 -2.91 4.31
C ARG A 61 -1.72 -2.67 3.05
N SER A 62 -1.45 -3.39 1.97
CA SER A 62 -2.17 -3.23 0.70
C SER A 62 -3.63 -3.65 0.73
N ASP A 63 -4.04 -4.40 1.75
CA ASP A 63 -5.43 -4.77 2.01
C ASP A 63 -6.20 -3.72 2.83
N HIS A 64 -5.53 -2.65 3.27
CA HIS A 64 -6.12 -1.59 4.09
C HIS A 64 -6.59 -0.39 3.22
N GLU A 65 -7.69 0.26 3.64
CA GLU A 65 -8.28 1.41 2.91
C GLU A 65 -7.30 2.58 2.69
N LEU A 66 -6.38 2.77 3.64
CA LEU A 66 -5.36 3.84 3.57
C LEU A 66 -4.26 3.58 2.56
N TRP A 67 -4.08 2.34 2.08
CA TRP A 67 -3.05 2.03 1.10
C TRP A 67 -3.23 2.80 -0.19
N SER A 68 -4.47 2.88 -0.67
CA SER A 68 -4.79 3.61 -1.91
C SER A 68 -4.47 5.10 -1.79
N LEU A 69 -4.72 5.69 -0.62
CA LEU A 69 -4.33 7.08 -0.33
C LEU A 69 -2.81 7.26 -0.33
N LEU A 70 -2.08 6.31 0.26
CA LEU A 70 -0.63 6.33 0.33
C LEU A 70 0.02 6.23 -1.06
N VAL A 71 -0.47 5.30 -1.88
CA VAL A 71 -0.04 5.14 -3.28
C VAL A 71 -0.33 6.41 -4.06
N GLN A 72 -1.54 6.97 -3.94
CA GLN A 72 -1.91 8.20 -4.63
C GLN A 72 -1.00 9.36 -4.21
N MET A 73 -0.82 9.57 -2.92
CA MET A 73 0.00 10.65 -2.39
C MET A 73 1.47 10.51 -2.80
N ALA A 74 2.05 9.31 -2.70
CA ALA A 74 3.41 9.06 -3.13
C ALA A 74 3.58 9.25 -4.65
N THR A 75 2.58 8.86 -5.43
CA THR A 75 2.58 9.05 -6.89
C THR A 75 2.46 10.53 -7.26
N ASP A 76 1.62 11.28 -6.57
CA ASP A 76 1.42 12.71 -6.82
C ASP A 76 2.66 13.54 -6.44
N LEU A 77 3.34 13.15 -5.35
CA LEU A 77 4.54 13.86 -4.86
C LEU A 77 5.81 13.47 -5.63
N PHE A 78 5.98 12.18 -5.92
CA PHE A 78 7.28 11.63 -6.37
C PHE A 78 7.22 10.92 -7.73
N GLY A 79 6.03 10.73 -8.30
CA GLY A 79 5.80 9.96 -9.52
C GLY A 79 5.71 8.45 -9.27
N GLU A 80 5.19 7.73 -10.27
CA GLU A 80 4.88 6.30 -10.17
C GLU A 80 6.09 5.42 -9.83
N VAL A 81 7.25 5.72 -10.42
CA VAL A 81 8.48 4.93 -10.21
C VAL A 81 8.92 5.02 -8.75
N ARG A 82 9.09 6.25 -8.23
CA ARG A 82 9.54 6.46 -6.86
C ARG A 82 8.52 5.97 -5.84
N ALA A 83 7.23 6.17 -6.10
CA ALA A 83 6.17 5.61 -5.27
C ALA A 83 6.25 4.08 -5.17
N SER A 84 6.51 3.40 -6.29
CA SER A 84 6.65 1.94 -6.30
C SER A 84 7.87 1.44 -5.51
N GLU A 85 8.98 2.18 -5.54
CA GLU A 85 10.18 1.87 -4.74
C GLU A 85 9.93 2.06 -3.24
N LEU A 86 9.27 3.17 -2.87
CA LEU A 86 8.95 3.48 -1.47
C LEU A 86 8.00 2.43 -0.87
N LEU A 87 7.02 1.97 -1.67
CA LEU A 87 5.98 1.04 -1.25
C LEU A 87 6.25 -0.42 -1.64
N ALA A 88 7.47 -0.73 -2.08
CA ALA A 88 7.87 -2.09 -2.41
C ALA A 88 7.79 -2.99 -1.16
N ALA A 89 7.26 -4.20 -1.34
CA ALA A 89 7.39 -5.27 -0.35
C ALA A 89 8.87 -5.57 -0.10
N GLU A 90 9.21 -5.90 1.15
CA GLU A 90 10.52 -6.50 1.48
C GLU A 90 10.65 -7.92 0.93
#